data_AF-A0A3D1GV13-F1
#
_entry.id   AF-A0A3D1GV13-F1
#
_cell.length_a   1.000
_cell.length_b   1.000
_cell.length_c   1.000
_cell.angle_alpha   90.00
_cell.angle_beta   90.00
_cell.angle_gamma   90.00
#
_symmetry.space_group_name_H-M   'P 1'
#
loop_
_entity.id
_entity.type
_entity.pdbx_description
1 polymer ?
#
loop_
_entity_poly.entity_id
_entity_poly.type
_entity_poly.pdbx_seq_one_letter_code
_entity_poly.pdbx_strand_id
1 'polypeptide(L)'
;MNSSEASSRSTDGQPGALMSSRTIRLLKLSIVVMTVLIAAGLVALVFGMKRQMNKLADKPPVAETVSVTLPAGTILHTIEAADEAGSLWLHVEVAGGRQELLLLNPKGQLVRTVRLEQTQ
;
A
#
# COMPACT_ATOMS: atom_id res chain seq x y z
N MET A 1 11.28 -3.65 -85.53
CA MET A 1 9.81 -3.61 -85.32
C MET A 1 9.45 -4.62 -84.24
N ASN A 2 8.79 -4.15 -83.20
CA ASN A 2 8.32 -4.91 -82.05
C ASN A 2 6.78 -4.82 -82.03
N SER A 3 6.09 -5.95 -82.14
CA SER A 3 4.62 -6.15 -82.04
C SER A 3 4.41 -7.68 -82.05
N SER A 4 3.68 -8.36 -81.19
CA SER A 4 2.88 -8.06 -80.02
C SER A 4 2.66 -9.41 -79.34
N GLU A 5 2.87 -9.52 -78.03
CA GLU A 5 2.08 -10.42 -77.17
C GLU A 5 2.32 -10.03 -75.70
N ALA A 6 1.67 -8.93 -75.34
CA ALA A 6 1.35 -8.63 -73.96
C ALA A 6 0.13 -9.49 -73.56
N SER A 7 0.36 -10.60 -72.85
CA SER A 7 -0.71 -11.25 -72.10
C SER A 7 -0.84 -10.59 -70.74
N SER A 8 -1.67 -9.54 -70.73
CA SER A 8 -2.48 -8.99 -69.64
C SER A 8 -2.06 -9.21 -68.18
N ARG A 9 -1.81 -8.06 -67.51
CA ARG A 9 -2.01 -7.82 -66.08
C ARG A 9 -3.29 -8.47 -65.54
N SER A 10 -3.22 -8.92 -64.29
CA SER A 10 -4.33 -8.77 -63.34
C SER A 10 -3.75 -8.60 -61.93
N THR A 11 -3.48 -7.35 -61.56
CA THR A 11 -3.68 -6.89 -60.18
C THR A 11 -5.18 -6.75 -59.99
N ASP A 12 -5.79 -7.43 -59.02
CA ASP A 12 -6.88 -6.87 -58.20
C ASP A 12 -7.39 -7.88 -57.18
N GLY A 13 -7.77 -7.34 -56.02
CA GLY A 13 -8.00 -8.06 -54.79
C GLY A 13 -9.08 -9.14 -54.86
N GLN A 14 -8.87 -10.16 -54.02
CA GLN A 14 -9.86 -11.18 -53.75
C GLN A 14 -10.29 -11.10 -52.27
N PRO A 15 -11.12 -10.10 -51.88
CA PRO A 15 -11.87 -10.21 -50.64
C PRO A 15 -13.04 -11.14 -50.91
N GLY A 16 -12.94 -12.40 -50.47
CA GLY A 16 -14.09 -13.30 -50.45
C GLY A 16 -13.90 -14.61 -51.20
N ALA A 17 -12.89 -15.39 -50.83
CA ALA A 17 -13.14 -16.83 -50.76
C ALA A 17 -14.15 -17.03 -49.61
N LEU A 18 -15.37 -17.42 -49.97
CA LEU A 18 -16.56 -17.55 -49.13
C LEU A 18 -16.25 -18.28 -47.80
N MET A 19 -15.83 -17.54 -46.77
CA MET A 19 -15.67 -18.10 -45.44
C MET A 19 -17.06 -18.47 -44.93
N SER A 20 -17.29 -19.78 -44.82
CA SER A 20 -18.51 -20.36 -44.28
C SER A 20 -18.98 -19.58 -43.05
N SER A 21 -20.28 -19.31 -42.93
CA SER A 21 -20.87 -18.62 -41.77
C SER A 21 -20.45 -19.24 -40.42
N ARG A 22 -20.02 -20.50 -40.43
CA ARG A 22 -19.36 -21.17 -39.29
C ARG A 22 -18.04 -20.52 -38.89
N THR A 23 -17.16 -20.18 -39.83
CA THR A 23 -15.86 -19.54 -39.57
C THR A 23 -16.04 -18.14 -38.99
N ILE A 24 -17.03 -17.39 -39.48
CA ILE A 24 -17.37 -16.06 -38.94
C ILE A 24 -17.90 -16.16 -37.49
N ARG A 25 -18.73 -17.18 -37.21
CA ARG A 25 -19.24 -17.44 -35.85
C ARG A 25 -18.10 -17.85 -34.89
N LEU A 26 -17.16 -18.68 -35.33
CA LEU A 26 -15.97 -19.06 -34.55
C LEU A 26 -15.05 -17.86 -34.31
N LEU A 27 -14.86 -17.00 -35.31
CA LEU A 27 -14.05 -15.79 -35.18
C LEU A 27 -14.67 -14.80 -34.17
N LYS A 28 -15.98 -14.58 -34.24
CA LYS A 28 -16.70 -13.76 -33.26
C LYS A 28 -16.57 -14.32 -31.85
N LEU A 29 -16.70 -15.64 -31.68
CA LEU A 29 -16.53 -16.28 -30.38
C LEU A 29 -15.12 -16.03 -29.81
N SER A 30 -14.08 -16.17 -30.64
CA SER A 30 -12.69 -15.91 -30.24
C SER A 30 -12.49 -14.46 -29.76
N ILE A 31 -13.01 -13.49 -30.50
CA ILE A 31 -12.94 -12.07 -30.12
C ILE A 31 -13.65 -11.80 -28.79
N VAL A 32 -14.82 -12.39 -28.58
CA VAL A 32 -15.57 -12.27 -27.32
C VAL A 32 -14.78 -12.88 -26.16
N VAL A 33 -14.21 -14.06 -26.33
CA VAL A 33 -13.40 -14.70 -25.28
C VAL A 33 -12.15 -13.87 -24.97
N MET A 34 -11.43 -13.41 -26.00
CA MET A 34 -10.22 -12.60 -25.83
C MET A 34 -10.52 -11.29 -25.08
N THR A 35 -11.60 -10.60 -25.44
CA THR A 35 -12.00 -9.34 -24.77
C THR A 35 -12.39 -9.56 -23.31
N VAL A 36 -13.10 -10.65 -22.99
CA VAL A 36 -13.43 -11.02 -21.61
C VAL A 36 -12.17 -11.32 -20.80
N LEU A 37 -11.21 -12.05 -21.36
CA LEU A 37 -9.94 -12.36 -20.68
C LEU A 37 -9.11 -11.09 -20.41
N ILE A 38 -9.06 -10.16 -21.37
CA ILE A 38 -8.37 -8.88 -21.19
C ILE A 38 -9.05 -8.08 -20.07
N ALA A 39 -10.38 -7.97 -20.07
CA ALA A 39 -11.12 -7.26 -19.04
C ALA A 39 -10.90 -7.88 -17.65
N ALA A 40 -10.96 -9.21 -17.54
CA ALA A 40 -10.70 -9.93 -16.30
C ALA A 40 -9.25 -9.71 -15.80
N GLY A 41 -8.27 -9.72 -16.70
CA GLY A 41 -6.87 -9.42 -16.38
C GLY A 41 -6.67 -8.01 -15.83
N LEU A 42 -7.33 -7.01 -16.42
CA LEU A 42 -7.29 -5.62 -15.92
C LEU A 42 -7.91 -5.51 -14.53
N VAL A 43 -9.06 -6.14 -14.30
CA VAL A 43 -9.71 -6.16 -12.97
C VAL A 43 -8.81 -6.83 -11.93
N ALA A 44 -8.20 -7.97 -12.27
CA ALA A 44 -7.27 -8.68 -11.39
C ALA A 44 -6.04 -7.83 -11.05
N LEU A 45 -5.50 -7.08 -12.01
CA LEU A 45 -4.38 -6.17 -11.79
C LEU A 45 -4.75 -5.04 -10.81
N VAL A 46 -5.89 -4.38 -11.03
CA VAL A 46 -6.37 -3.32 -10.13
C VAL A 46 -6.63 -3.87 -8.72
N PHE A 47 -7.21 -5.06 -8.62
CA PHE A 47 -7.46 -5.70 -7.32
C PHE A 47 -6.15 -6.06 -6.61
N GLY A 48 -5.16 -6.59 -7.35
CA GLY A 48 -3.82 -6.87 -6.84
C GLY A 48 -3.11 -5.60 -6.34
N MET A 49 -3.18 -4.51 -7.10
CA MET A 49 -2.62 -3.22 -6.72
C MET A 49 -3.29 -2.64 -5.48
N LYS A 50 -4.63 -2.64 -5.42
CA LYS A 50 -5.38 -2.20 -4.21
C LYS A 50 -5.00 -3.03 -2.99
N ARG A 51 -4.82 -4.34 -3.14
CA ARG A 51 -4.40 -5.23 -2.05
C ARG A 51 -2.98 -4.94 -1.57
N GLN A 52 -2.05 -4.61 -2.48
CA GLN A 52 -0.70 -4.18 -2.12
C GLN A 52 -0.69 -2.79 -1.47
N MET A 53 -1.48 -1.85 -1.98
CA MET A 53 -1.62 -0.51 -1.41
C MET A 53 -2.24 -0.56 -0.01
N ASN A 54 -3.27 -1.38 0.23
CA ASN A 54 -3.82 -1.54 1.58
C ASN A 54 -2.79 -2.11 2.55
N LYS A 55 -1.96 -3.07 2.12
CA LYS A 55 -0.84 -3.59 2.93
C LYS A 55 0.26 -2.54 3.21
N LEU A 56 0.38 -1.52 2.35
CA LEU A 56 1.31 -0.39 2.52
C LEU A 56 0.65 0.78 3.29
N ALA A 57 -0.67 0.89 3.28
CA ALA A 57 -1.44 1.83 4.08
C ALA A 57 -1.55 1.38 5.55
N ASP A 58 -1.37 0.08 5.82
CA ASP A 58 -1.12 -0.47 7.16
C ASP A 58 0.31 -0.19 7.65
N LYS A 59 1.15 0.49 6.87
CA LYS A 59 2.42 1.02 7.38
C LYS A 59 2.05 2.10 8.40
N PRO A 60 2.47 1.98 9.67
CA PRO A 60 2.05 2.89 10.73
C PRO A 60 2.29 4.33 10.27
N PRO A 61 1.35 5.25 10.54
CA PRO A 61 1.49 6.65 10.15
C PRO A 61 2.88 7.13 10.58
N VAL A 62 3.51 7.95 9.71
CA VAL A 62 4.78 8.62 9.96
C VAL A 62 4.85 8.97 11.45
N ALA A 63 5.74 8.29 12.18
CA ALA A 63 5.81 8.42 13.63
C ALA A 63 5.95 9.91 13.95
N GLU A 64 4.88 10.50 14.48
CA GLU A 64 4.88 11.89 14.88
C GLU A 64 5.88 11.97 16.05
N THR A 65 7.03 12.60 15.82
CA THR A 65 8.07 12.70 16.85
C THR A 65 7.54 13.60 17.96
N VAL A 66 7.09 12.98 19.04
CA VAL A 66 6.62 13.69 20.23
C VAL A 66 7.83 14.09 21.07
N SER A 67 8.01 15.39 21.27
CA SER A 67 9.03 15.92 22.18
C SER A 67 8.46 15.99 23.60
N VAL A 68 9.21 15.44 24.56
CA VAL A 68 8.89 15.48 25.98
C VAL A 68 10.00 16.23 26.68
N THR A 69 9.66 17.30 27.40
CA THR A 69 10.62 18.03 28.22
C THR A 69 10.55 17.54 29.65
N LEU A 70 11.66 16.98 30.15
CA LEU A 70 11.82 16.63 31.55
C LEU A 70 12.39 17.83 32.34
N PRO A 71 12.03 18.01 33.62
CA PRO A 71 12.63 19.04 34.46
C PRO A 71 14.15 18.89 34.54
N ALA A 72 14.86 20.02 34.62
CA ALA A 72 16.32 20.02 34.74
C ALA A 72 16.77 19.24 35.99
N GLY A 73 17.81 18.40 35.84
CA GLY A 73 18.30 17.53 36.91
C GLY A 73 17.53 16.22 37.09
N THR A 74 16.58 15.91 36.19
CA THR A 74 15.89 14.62 36.15
C THR A 74 16.71 13.60 35.38
N ILE A 75 16.93 12.42 35.96
CA ILE A 75 17.58 11.28 35.29
C ILE A 75 16.48 10.35 34.79
N LEU A 76 16.49 10.02 33.50
CA LEU A 76 15.57 9.06 32.91
C LEU A 76 16.17 7.65 32.99
N HIS A 77 15.49 6.75 33.68
CA HIS A 77 15.91 5.35 33.85
C HIS A 77 15.31 4.44 32.79
N THR A 78 14.02 4.58 32.48
CA THR A 78 13.31 3.66 31.58
C THR A 78 12.09 4.33 30.95
N ILE A 79 11.73 3.85 29.75
CA ILE A 79 10.51 4.20 29.01
C ILE A 79 9.78 2.90 28.69
N GLU A 80 8.50 2.81 29.04
CA GLU A 80 7.65 1.66 28.74
C GLU A 80 6.32 2.10 28.13
N ALA A 81 5.73 1.24 27.29
CA ALA A 81 4.38 1.47 26.78
C ALA A 81 3.36 1.23 27.90
N ALA A 82 2.49 2.22 28.14
CA ALA A 82 1.42 2.12 29.11
C ALA A 82 0.17 1.43 28.54
N ASP A 83 -0.10 1.63 27.24
CA ASP A 83 -1.24 1.06 26.53
C ASP A 83 -0.96 0.90 25.03
N GLU A 84 -1.85 0.19 24.32
CA GLU A 84 -1.82 0.07 22.85
C GLU A 84 -2.20 1.37 22.13
N ALA A 85 -2.76 2.35 22.84
CA ALA A 85 -3.13 3.65 22.29
C ALA A 85 -1.93 4.61 22.15
N GLY A 86 -0.76 4.24 22.68
CA GLY A 86 0.50 4.98 22.54
C GLY A 86 0.86 5.85 23.75
N SER A 87 0.21 5.64 24.90
CA SER A 87 0.63 6.28 26.15
C SER A 87 1.94 5.65 26.66
N LEU A 88 2.77 6.44 27.35
CA LEU A 88 4.11 6.02 27.81
C LEU A 88 4.27 6.23 29.31
N TRP A 89 4.86 5.26 29.99
CA TRP A 89 5.41 5.41 31.34
C TRP A 89 6.89 5.77 31.25
N LEU A 90 7.28 6.85 31.92
CA LEU A 90 8.68 7.21 32.14
C LEU A 90 9.02 6.96 33.60
N HIS A 91 10.02 6.13 33.84
CA HIS A 91 10.62 6.00 35.17
C HIS A 91 11.78 7.00 35.28
N VAL A 92 11.65 7.95 36.19
CA VAL A 92 12.60 9.02 36.38
C VAL A 92 13.04 9.14 37.83
N GLU A 93 14.25 9.65 38.02
CA GLU A 93 14.75 10.09 39.31
C GLU A 93 14.89 11.62 39.28
N VAL A 94 14.21 12.28 40.21
CA VAL A 94 14.23 13.73 40.36
C VAL A 94 15.21 14.15 41.45
N ALA A 95 15.53 15.45 41.48
CA ALA A 95 16.49 16.03 42.42
C ALA A 95 16.26 15.55 43.86
N GLY A 96 17.33 15.03 44.48
CA GLY A 96 17.28 14.43 45.82
C GLY A 96 17.09 12.91 45.85
N GLY A 97 17.27 12.22 44.71
CA GLY A 97 17.26 10.76 44.64
C GLY A 97 15.86 10.14 44.70
N ARG A 98 14.82 10.95 44.53
CA ARG A 98 13.43 10.49 44.60
C ARG A 98 13.01 9.88 43.28
N GLN A 99 12.45 8.67 43.32
CA GLN A 99 11.94 7.99 42.13
C GLN A 99 10.46 8.33 41.88
N GLU A 100 10.14 8.64 40.63
CA GLU A 100 8.79 8.96 40.17
C GLU A 100 8.50 8.24 38.84
N LEU A 101 7.25 7.81 38.66
CA LEU A 101 6.70 7.37 37.38
C LEU A 101 5.82 8.47 36.78
N LEU A 102 6.09 8.83 35.54
CA LEU A 102 5.35 9.82 34.78
C LEU A 102 4.58 9.14 33.65
N LEU A 103 3.25 9.29 33.63
CA LEU A 103 2.42 8.85 32.51
C LEU A 103 2.27 9.98 31.52
N LEU A 104 2.67 9.72 30.28
CA LEU A 104 2.45 10.59 29.14
C LEU A 104 1.35 10.05 28.25
N ASN A 105 0.51 10.94 27.74
CA ASN A 105 -0.44 10.57 26.67
C ASN A 105 0.30 10.46 25.32
N PRO A 106 -0.38 9.98 24.26
CA PRO A 106 0.21 9.88 22.91
C PRO A 106 0.66 11.22 22.30
N LYS A 107 0.30 12.35 22.92
CA LYS A 107 0.73 13.70 22.51
C LYS A 107 1.93 14.23 23.32
N GLY A 108 2.49 13.41 24.22
CA GLY A 108 3.63 13.79 25.06
C GLY A 108 3.30 14.65 26.27
N GLN A 109 2.01 14.80 26.60
CA GLN A 109 1.60 15.58 27.75
C GLN A 109 1.58 14.70 28.99
N LEU A 110 2.11 15.24 30.08
CA LEU A 110 2.06 14.60 31.39
C LEU A 110 0.62 14.53 31.90
N VAL A 111 0.13 13.30 32.09
CA VAL A 111 -1.21 13.00 32.59
C VAL A 111 -1.18 12.67 34.08
N ARG A 112 -0.15 11.97 34.54
CA ARG A 112 -0.05 11.50 35.93
C ARG A 112 1.39 11.40 36.39
N THR A 113 1.60 11.70 37.67
CA THR A 113 2.85 11.43 38.39
C THR A 113 2.54 10.49 39.56
N VAL A 114 3.31 9.43 39.68
CA VAL A 114 3.26 8.47 40.79
C VAL A 114 4.60 8.50 41.50
N ARG A 115 4.59 8.72 42.82
CA ARG A 115 5.82 8.64 43.61
C ARG A 115 6.06 7.19 44.03
N LEU A 116 7.28 6.73 43.83
CA LEU A 116 7.70 5.43 44.32
C LEU A 116 8.30 5.61 45.70
N GLU A 117 7.59 5.16 46.72
CA GLU A 117 8.14 5.05 48.06
C GLU A 117 8.63 3.61 48.25
N GLN A 118 9.95 3.44 48.37
CA GLN A 118 10.52 2.15 48.75
C GLN A 118 10.08 1.86 50.19
N THR A 119 9.16 0.91 50.34
CA THR A 119 8.87 0.33 51.65
C THR A 119 9.94 -0.72 51.90
N GLN A 120 10.80 -0.48 52.89
CA GLN A 120 11.79 -1.46 53.36
C GLN A 120 11.14 -2.55 54.20
#